data_AF-A0A509L2W2-F1
#
_entry.id   AF-A0A509L2W2-F1
#
_cell.length_a   1.000
_cell.length_b   1.000
_cell.length_c   1.000
_cell.angle_alpha   90.00
_cell.angle_beta   90.00
_cell.angle_gamma   90.00
#
_symmetry.space_group_name_H-M   'P 1'
#
loop_
_entity.id
_entity.type
_entity.pdbx_description
1 polymer ?
#
loop_
_entity_poly.entity_id
_entity_poly.type
_entity_poly.pdbx_seq_one_letter_code
_entity_poly.pdbx_strand_id
1 'polypeptide(L)'
;MTETTKKKATGYDKYVDWKFFIIPVVLFFIILILPTPDGMKDVGTEYRVGPEAVINEITRTLYSETSVDVEQWQMISARIMEHNMRMGALSRDRYLKRDLKWCKKYKISADQKNFTKAHNYIKENVSDEAYASLMKKVVKLRKEGLKYDELFAKDKKEADKGAWHIKVAIAMGVFVVLCFITECIPLPGVAFCIGLILVFTGVTSRQEVAMLYWSDACWFIMGSLMFAVAFVKTGVDKRICLAMFKKLAVPNVKWITLIFFVIISPLASFISDHALAAMFLPIGMLLYQNSLTREVPEDPELAKMLMIAIAMACNIGGPGAPSGGARNVIMMTYLTDMFGFDIGYFQWVTYCIPYVFILIPIAWFLVNWRFKPRITSLAPAMEQLRNEIGKMGGWNRQQIWALIIFLVMVFGWFTEKVFYQMGIYPVRLGIGVIAVAGAVAYLLTGVVNWRDYQEKVDWGVVWLYAGAIIFGRTLDSTGAAYWLARTAIDFLAPLGMDSGLPLMAVSNGLTAVLTNLMADGPAAAAVGPISLNIAGMVHPGTSYLPFMAMATAISSSMAYCLIIGTPPNAIVYASGYLEPKDYLRVGIPMWFMANIALLLITGVYWAFRGFGGLPGF
;
A
#
# COMPACT_ATOMS: atom_id res chain seq x y z
N MET A 1 22.75 10.92 -40.91
CA MET A 1 21.41 10.28 -40.89
C MET A 1 21.13 9.87 -39.47
N THR A 2 20.26 10.62 -38.80
CA THR A 2 19.85 10.43 -37.40
C THR A 2 18.84 9.28 -37.34
N GLU A 3 19.31 8.09 -36.95
CA GLU A 3 18.40 7.05 -36.46
C GLU A 3 17.79 7.56 -35.15
N THR A 4 16.54 8.03 -35.24
CA THR A 4 15.65 8.15 -34.10
C THR A 4 15.51 6.76 -33.48
N THR A 5 16.28 6.49 -32.44
CA THR A 5 16.03 5.38 -31.51
C THR A 5 14.60 5.53 -31.03
N LYS A 6 13.68 4.74 -31.60
CA LYS A 6 12.29 4.67 -31.15
C LYS A 6 12.33 4.39 -29.65
N LYS A 7 11.96 5.38 -28.84
CA LYS A 7 11.71 5.19 -27.41
C LYS A 7 10.83 3.96 -27.27
N LYS A 8 11.31 2.95 -26.55
CA LYS A 8 10.54 1.75 -26.25
C LYS A 8 9.28 2.21 -25.51
N ALA A 9 8.11 1.99 -26.12
CA ALA A 9 6.83 2.42 -25.56
C ALA A 9 6.72 1.87 -24.13
N THR A 10 6.57 2.77 -23.15
CA THR A 10 6.26 2.36 -21.78
C THR A 10 4.81 1.88 -21.74
N GLY A 11 4.36 1.19 -20.68
CA GLY A 11 2.97 0.72 -20.57
C GLY A 11 1.91 1.83 -20.77
N TYR A 12 2.29 3.10 -20.63
CA TYR A 12 1.47 4.28 -20.88
C TYR A 12 1.33 4.65 -22.37
N ASP A 13 2.27 4.25 -23.22
CA ASP A 13 2.33 4.61 -24.64
C ASP A 13 1.75 3.51 -25.55
N LYS A 14 1.21 2.42 -24.97
CA LYS A 14 0.64 1.28 -25.71
C LYS A 14 -0.81 1.56 -26.11
N TYR A 15 -1.15 1.27 -27.36
CA TYR A 15 -2.55 1.15 -27.77
C TYR A 15 -3.18 -0.10 -27.14
N VAL A 16 -4.51 -0.12 -27.07
CA VAL A 16 -5.27 -1.30 -26.63
C VAL A 16 -4.93 -2.49 -27.53
N ASP A 17 -4.36 -3.54 -26.95
CA ASP A 17 -4.16 -4.80 -27.63
C ASP A 17 -5.43 -5.65 -27.49
N TRP A 18 -6.33 -5.51 -28.46
CA TRP A 18 -7.60 -6.22 -28.49
C TRP A 18 -7.47 -7.74 -28.44
N LYS A 19 -6.34 -8.33 -28.88
CA LYS A 19 -6.15 -9.79 -28.83
C LYS A 19 -6.04 -10.28 -27.40
N PHE A 20 -5.38 -9.52 -26.53
CA PHE A 20 -5.28 -9.85 -25.12
C PHE A 20 -6.41 -9.24 -24.29
N PHE A 21 -6.89 -8.05 -24.65
CA PHE A 21 -7.93 -7.34 -23.90
C PHE A 21 -9.31 -8.01 -23.98
N ILE A 22 -9.61 -8.75 -25.06
CA ILE A 22 -10.87 -9.49 -25.14
C ILE A 22 -11.00 -10.55 -24.04
N ILE A 23 -9.88 -11.12 -23.58
CA ILE A 23 -9.86 -12.19 -22.57
C ILE A 23 -10.44 -11.72 -21.21
N PRO A 24 -9.91 -10.66 -20.56
CA PRO A 24 -10.49 -10.16 -19.31
C PRO A 24 -11.93 -9.67 -19.48
N VAL A 25 -12.29 -9.09 -20.64
CA VAL A 25 -13.66 -8.65 -20.91
C VAL A 25 -14.63 -9.82 -20.98
N VAL A 26 -14.30 -10.87 -21.74
CA VAL A 26 -15.14 -12.07 -21.87
C VAL A 26 -15.26 -12.77 -20.52
N LEU A 27 -14.15 -12.95 -19.80
CA LEU A 27 -14.16 -13.58 -18.47
C LEU A 27 -15.02 -12.79 -17.46
N PHE A 28 -14.96 -11.46 -17.51
CA PHE A 28 -15.82 -10.61 -16.69
C PHE A 28 -17.30 -10.94 -16.91
N PHE A 29 -17.77 -10.97 -18.17
CA PHE A 29 -19.17 -11.29 -18.48
C PHE A 29 -19.54 -12.74 -18.18
N ILE A 30 -18.62 -13.70 -18.43
CA ILE A 30 -18.84 -15.11 -18.06
C ILE A 30 -19.09 -15.23 -16.55
N ILE A 31 -18.25 -14.61 -15.73
CA ILE A 31 -18.40 -14.66 -14.26
C ILE A 31 -19.75 -14.06 -13.85
N LEU A 32 -20.20 -12.97 -14.49
CA LEU A 32 -21.51 -12.37 -14.21
C LEU A 32 -22.70 -13.25 -14.59
N ILE A 33 -22.56 -14.14 -15.58
CA ILE A 33 -23.62 -15.05 -16.04
C ILE A 33 -23.66 -16.35 -15.23
N LEU A 34 -22.52 -16.83 -14.75
CA LEU A 34 -22.44 -18.07 -13.94
C LEU A 34 -23.35 -18.04 -12.70
N PRO A 35 -23.92 -19.17 -12.26
CA PRO A 35 -24.76 -19.18 -11.07
C PRO A 35 -23.99 -18.69 -9.84
N THR A 36 -24.64 -17.89 -8.99
CA THR A 36 -24.02 -17.34 -7.79
C THR A 36 -23.76 -18.46 -6.77
N PRO A 37 -22.50 -18.71 -6.36
CA PRO A 37 -22.18 -19.72 -5.36
C PRO A 37 -22.88 -19.47 -4.03
N ASP A 38 -23.23 -20.53 -3.31
CA ASP A 38 -23.94 -20.40 -2.04
C ASP A 38 -23.11 -19.66 -0.98
N GLY A 39 -21.78 -19.86 -0.94
CA GLY A 39 -20.91 -19.07 -0.08
C GLY A 39 -20.95 -17.56 -0.35
N MET A 40 -21.26 -17.11 -1.58
CA MET A 40 -21.47 -15.68 -1.85
C MET A 40 -22.83 -15.20 -1.35
N LYS A 41 -23.85 -16.06 -1.36
CA LYS A 41 -25.18 -15.74 -0.79
C LYS A 41 -25.12 -15.66 0.73
N ASP A 42 -24.36 -16.53 1.36
CA ASP A 42 -24.11 -16.49 2.80
C ASP A 42 -23.43 -15.18 3.17
N VAL A 43 -22.31 -14.83 2.52
CA VAL A 43 -21.63 -13.54 2.79
C VAL A 43 -22.52 -12.34 2.42
N GLY A 44 -23.29 -12.45 1.35
CA GLY A 44 -24.31 -11.45 0.98
C GLY A 44 -25.32 -11.23 2.10
N THR A 45 -25.75 -12.31 2.76
CA THR A 45 -26.62 -12.29 3.95
C THR A 45 -25.92 -11.61 5.13
N GLU A 46 -24.67 -12.00 5.43
CA GLU A 46 -23.87 -11.42 6.52
C GLU A 46 -23.67 -9.90 6.37
N TYR A 47 -23.58 -9.40 5.14
CA TYR A 47 -23.32 -7.98 4.86
C TYR A 47 -24.59 -7.13 4.71
N ARG A 48 -25.69 -7.69 4.18
CA ARG A 48 -26.93 -6.94 3.91
C ARG A 48 -28.00 -7.11 4.98
N VAL A 49 -28.14 -8.32 5.53
CA VAL A 49 -29.17 -8.66 6.53
C VAL A 49 -28.55 -8.67 7.94
N GLY A 50 -27.28 -9.08 8.04
CA GLY A 50 -26.54 -9.17 9.29
C GLY A 50 -26.58 -7.94 10.19
N PRO A 51 -26.40 -6.70 9.69
CA PRO A 51 -26.43 -5.52 10.54
C PRO A 51 -27.72 -5.36 11.35
N GLU A 52 -28.89 -5.52 10.73
CA GLU A 52 -30.19 -5.39 11.41
C GLU A 52 -30.43 -6.54 12.39
N ALA A 53 -30.07 -7.76 12.01
CA ALA A 53 -30.18 -8.92 12.90
C ALA A 53 -29.29 -8.77 14.15
N VAL A 54 -28.07 -8.27 13.97
CA VAL A 54 -27.13 -7.99 15.08
C VAL A 54 -27.65 -6.86 15.96
N ILE A 55 -28.15 -5.77 15.39
CA ILE A 55 -28.74 -4.67 16.16
C ILE A 55 -29.91 -5.18 17.01
N ASN A 56 -30.82 -5.96 16.42
CA ASN A 56 -31.96 -6.53 17.13
C ASN A 56 -31.52 -7.48 18.26
N GLU A 57 -30.47 -8.27 18.05
CA GLU A 57 -29.93 -9.15 19.10
C GLU A 57 -29.28 -8.36 20.25
N ILE A 58 -28.57 -7.27 19.93
CA ILE A 58 -28.01 -6.36 20.93
C ILE A 58 -29.12 -5.71 21.74
N THR A 59 -30.17 -5.18 21.08
CA THR A 59 -31.27 -4.51 21.78
C THR A 59 -32.06 -5.48 22.65
N ARG A 60 -32.32 -6.70 22.17
CA ARG A 60 -32.98 -7.74 22.97
C ARG A 60 -32.16 -8.12 24.19
N THR A 61 -30.84 -8.27 24.03
CA THR A 61 -29.98 -8.69 25.14
C THR A 61 -29.78 -7.57 26.18
N LEU A 62 -29.61 -6.31 25.75
CA LEU A 62 -29.33 -5.20 26.67
C LEU A 62 -30.57 -4.52 27.23
N TYR A 63 -31.67 -4.53 26.49
CA TYR A 63 -32.87 -3.73 26.78
C TYR A 63 -34.15 -4.55 26.84
N SER A 64 -34.11 -5.84 26.51
CA SER A 64 -35.29 -6.71 26.46
C SER A 64 -36.37 -6.25 25.47
N GLU A 65 -35.98 -5.44 24.48
CA GLU A 65 -36.85 -4.87 23.46
C GLU A 65 -36.30 -5.13 22.04
N THR A 66 -37.18 -5.09 21.04
CA THR A 66 -36.77 -5.26 19.64
C THR A 66 -36.19 -3.97 19.08
N SER A 67 -35.43 -4.06 17.98
CA SER A 67 -34.84 -2.88 17.33
C SER A 67 -35.87 -1.84 16.85
N VAL A 68 -37.15 -2.20 16.76
CA VAL A 68 -38.25 -1.32 16.34
C VAL A 68 -38.84 -0.54 17.52
N ASP A 69 -38.79 -1.12 18.72
CA ASP A 69 -39.49 -0.60 19.91
C ASP A 69 -38.59 0.24 20.83
N VAL A 70 -37.27 0.13 20.67
CA VAL A 70 -36.30 0.82 21.53
C VAL A 70 -36.24 2.33 21.33
N GLU A 71 -35.92 3.04 22.42
CA GLU A 71 -35.61 4.48 22.40
C GLU A 71 -34.38 4.79 21.53
N GLN A 72 -34.30 6.04 21.04
CA GLN A 72 -33.25 6.48 20.13
C GLN A 72 -31.82 6.28 20.69
N TRP A 73 -31.61 6.48 22.00
CA TRP A 73 -30.30 6.26 22.62
C TRP A 73 -29.91 4.77 22.69
N GLN A 74 -30.86 3.88 22.93
CA GLN A 74 -30.64 2.43 22.90
C GLN A 74 -30.24 1.99 21.50
N MET A 75 -30.93 2.52 20.48
CA MET A 75 -30.60 2.28 19.08
C MET A 75 -29.20 2.78 18.71
N ILE A 76 -28.82 3.98 19.17
CA ILE A 76 -27.45 4.50 18.98
C ILE A 76 -26.42 3.57 19.63
N SER A 77 -26.69 3.07 20.84
CA SER A 77 -25.78 2.15 21.51
C SER A 77 -25.56 0.87 20.69
N ALA A 78 -26.63 0.28 20.16
CA ALA A 78 -26.58 -0.96 19.38
C ALA A 78 -25.88 -0.76 18.04
N ARG A 79 -26.11 0.37 17.36
CA ARG A 79 -25.42 0.75 16.12
C ARG A 79 -23.92 0.96 16.32
N ILE A 80 -23.50 1.60 17.42
CA ILE A 80 -22.07 1.75 17.74
C ILE A 80 -21.44 0.37 18.00
N MET A 81 -22.12 -0.52 18.72
CA MET A 81 -21.64 -1.88 18.99
C MET A 81 -21.54 -2.73 17.71
N GLU A 82 -22.57 -2.73 16.85
CA GLU A 82 -22.55 -3.42 15.54
C GLU A 82 -21.40 -2.93 14.68
N HIS A 83 -21.21 -1.60 14.61
CA HIS A 83 -20.16 -1.03 13.78
C HIS A 83 -18.77 -1.33 14.34
N ASN A 84 -18.60 -1.26 15.67
CA ASN A 84 -17.37 -1.70 16.34
C ASN A 84 -17.06 -3.18 16.06
N MET A 85 -18.08 -4.04 16.06
CA MET A 85 -17.93 -5.46 15.73
C MET A 85 -17.32 -5.66 14.34
N ARG A 86 -17.83 -4.95 13.33
CA ARG A 86 -17.31 -5.01 11.96
C ARG A 86 -15.85 -4.60 11.85
N MET A 87 -15.44 -3.63 12.64
CA MET A 87 -14.06 -3.16 12.70
C MET A 87 -13.13 -4.04 13.54
N GLY A 88 -13.63 -5.16 14.10
CA GLY A 88 -12.89 -6.01 15.04
C GLY A 88 -12.64 -5.36 16.40
N ALA A 89 -13.32 -4.25 16.73
CA ALA A 89 -13.18 -3.51 17.98
C ALA A 89 -14.13 -4.05 19.06
N LEU A 90 -13.87 -5.25 19.56
CA LEU A 90 -14.82 -6.01 20.39
C LEU A 90 -14.83 -5.66 21.89
N SER A 91 -13.99 -4.74 22.36
CA SER A 91 -13.90 -4.41 23.79
C SER A 91 -14.77 -3.21 24.20
N ARG A 92 -15.20 -3.20 25.46
CA ARG A 92 -15.95 -2.09 26.07
C ARG A 92 -15.14 -0.79 26.09
N ASP A 93 -13.84 -0.85 26.39
CA ASP A 93 -12.93 0.31 26.30
C ASP A 93 -12.97 0.97 24.91
N ARG A 94 -13.00 0.18 23.83
CA ARG A 94 -13.08 0.70 22.46
C ARG A 94 -14.41 1.37 22.18
N TYR A 95 -15.50 0.87 22.75
CA TYR A 95 -16.81 1.54 22.71
C TYR A 95 -16.76 2.89 23.43
N LEU A 96 -16.21 2.92 24.64
CA LEU A 96 -16.18 4.13 25.47
C LEU A 96 -15.26 5.23 24.90
N LYS A 97 -14.31 4.88 24.02
CA LYS A 97 -13.47 5.84 23.30
C LYS A 97 -14.15 6.47 22.08
N ARG A 98 -15.37 6.04 21.68
CA ARG A 98 -16.08 6.65 20.56
C ARG A 98 -16.67 8.00 20.96
N ASP A 99 -16.78 8.91 19.99
CA ASP A 99 -17.34 10.24 20.15
C ASP A 99 -18.37 10.55 19.04
N LEU A 100 -19.01 11.72 19.12
CA LEU A 100 -19.97 12.14 18.10
C LEU A 100 -19.34 12.32 16.71
N LYS A 101 -18.06 12.73 16.64
CA LYS A 101 -17.34 12.87 15.37
C LYS A 101 -17.21 11.51 14.68
N TRP A 102 -16.91 10.47 15.45
CA TRP A 102 -16.86 9.08 15.00
C TRP A 102 -18.24 8.61 14.52
N CYS A 103 -19.30 8.89 15.27
CA CYS A 103 -20.68 8.53 14.85
C CYS A 103 -21.03 9.18 13.50
N LYS A 104 -20.71 10.48 13.34
CA LYS A 104 -20.91 11.21 12.08
C LYS A 104 -20.09 10.61 10.93
N LYS A 105 -18.83 10.26 11.16
CA LYS A 105 -17.94 9.64 10.16
C LYS A 105 -18.54 8.35 9.58
N TYR A 106 -19.13 7.51 10.44
CA TYR A 106 -19.70 6.22 10.06
C TYR A 106 -21.21 6.26 9.81
N LYS A 107 -21.77 7.45 9.59
CA LYS A 107 -23.19 7.68 9.27
C LYS A 107 -24.16 7.15 10.33
N ILE A 108 -23.74 7.08 11.59
CA ILE A 108 -24.60 6.78 12.74
C ILE A 108 -25.22 8.10 13.21
N SER A 109 -26.52 8.28 12.94
CA SER A 109 -27.27 9.46 13.37
C SER A 109 -27.38 9.48 14.90
N ALA A 110 -26.66 10.39 15.54
CA ALA A 110 -26.64 10.56 16.99
C ALA A 110 -26.60 12.06 17.34
N ASP A 111 -27.53 12.50 18.19
CA ASP A 111 -27.46 13.79 18.87
C ASP A 111 -26.71 13.67 20.19
N GLN A 112 -26.25 14.80 20.73
CA GLN A 112 -25.44 14.84 21.95
C GLN A 112 -26.16 14.23 23.16
N LYS A 113 -27.47 14.48 23.32
CA LYS A 113 -28.22 14.02 24.50
C LYS A 113 -28.33 12.51 24.50
N ASN A 114 -28.78 11.93 23.39
CA ASN A 114 -28.95 10.48 23.28
C ASN A 114 -27.60 9.76 23.24
N PHE A 115 -26.57 10.34 22.62
CA PHE A 115 -25.21 9.78 22.66
C PHE A 115 -24.68 9.69 24.09
N THR A 116 -24.78 10.77 24.88
CA THR A 116 -24.33 10.77 26.28
C THR A 116 -25.11 9.76 27.12
N LYS A 117 -26.42 9.63 26.91
CA LYS A 117 -27.25 8.62 27.61
C LYS A 117 -26.80 7.18 27.27
N ALA A 118 -26.58 6.88 25.99
CA ALA A 118 -26.06 5.59 25.53
C ALA A 118 -24.67 5.27 26.12
N HIS A 119 -23.79 6.26 26.10
CA HIS A 119 -22.41 6.12 26.58
C HIS A 119 -22.38 5.84 28.10
N ASN A 120 -23.12 6.62 28.89
CA ASN A 120 -23.23 6.42 30.33
C ASN A 120 -23.86 5.07 30.67
N TYR A 121 -24.89 4.63 29.92
CA TYR A 121 -25.51 3.33 30.17
C TYR A 121 -24.50 2.19 30.03
N ILE A 122 -23.76 2.12 28.92
CA ILE A 122 -22.73 1.09 28.71
C ILE A 122 -21.59 1.21 29.74
N LYS A 123 -21.24 2.44 30.14
CA LYS A 123 -20.20 2.68 31.14
C LYS A 123 -20.62 2.18 32.53
N GLU A 124 -21.85 2.41 32.95
CA GLU A 124 -22.29 2.20 34.33
C GLU A 124 -22.96 0.83 34.54
N ASN A 125 -23.63 0.28 33.51
CA ASN A 125 -24.52 -0.87 33.66
C ASN A 125 -24.03 -2.15 32.96
N VAL A 126 -22.97 -2.07 32.15
CA VAL A 126 -22.44 -3.23 31.42
C VAL A 126 -21.00 -3.50 31.85
N SER A 127 -20.75 -4.69 32.44
CA SER A 127 -19.39 -5.12 32.81
C SER A 127 -18.56 -5.48 31.57
N ASP A 128 -17.23 -5.54 31.71
CA ASP A 128 -16.34 -5.90 30.60
C ASP A 128 -16.59 -7.35 30.13
N GLU A 129 -16.88 -8.27 31.06
CA GLU A 129 -17.22 -9.67 30.75
C GLU A 129 -18.58 -9.77 30.03
N ALA A 130 -19.58 -9.04 30.51
CA ALA A 130 -20.92 -9.01 29.91
C ALA A 130 -20.86 -8.44 28.48
N TYR A 131 -20.11 -7.35 28.29
CA TYR A 131 -19.88 -6.76 26.97
C TYR A 131 -19.17 -7.74 26.05
N ALA A 132 -18.07 -8.36 26.49
CA ALA A 132 -17.31 -9.30 25.68
C ALA A 132 -18.13 -10.54 25.31
N SER A 133 -18.96 -11.05 26.24
CA SER A 133 -19.87 -12.17 26.00
C SER A 133 -20.93 -11.81 24.94
N LEU A 134 -21.56 -10.64 25.07
CA LEU A 134 -22.52 -10.13 24.10
C LEU A 134 -21.88 -9.98 22.71
N MET A 135 -20.70 -9.36 22.64
CA MET A 135 -19.98 -9.18 21.37
C MET A 135 -19.64 -10.52 20.71
N LYS A 136 -19.18 -11.52 21.47
CA LYS A 136 -18.96 -12.89 20.96
C LYS A 136 -20.25 -13.51 20.43
N LYS A 137 -21.36 -13.36 21.17
CA LYS A 137 -22.68 -13.87 20.77
C LYS A 137 -23.12 -13.28 19.43
N VAL A 138 -23.01 -11.96 19.24
CA VAL A 138 -23.45 -11.31 17.99
C VAL A 138 -22.49 -11.54 16.81
N VAL A 139 -21.19 -11.71 17.06
CA VAL A 139 -20.24 -12.18 16.03
C VAL A 139 -20.66 -13.58 15.55
N LYS A 140 -20.97 -14.48 16.49
CA LYS A 140 -21.43 -15.84 16.16
C LYS A 140 -22.76 -15.81 15.40
N LEU A 141 -23.72 -15.01 15.84
CA LEU A 141 -25.00 -14.83 15.14
C LEU A 141 -24.76 -14.41 13.69
N ARG A 142 -23.91 -13.40 13.46
CA ARG A 142 -23.62 -12.93 12.11
C ARG A 142 -22.99 -13.99 11.23
N LYS A 143 -22.00 -14.73 11.74
CA LYS A 143 -21.19 -15.68 10.95
C LYS A 143 -21.86 -17.03 10.72
N GLU A 144 -22.62 -17.51 11.70
CA GLU A 144 -23.12 -18.89 11.73
C GLU A 144 -24.65 -18.95 11.82
N GLY A 145 -25.29 -17.93 12.40
CA GLY A 145 -26.71 -17.92 12.72
C GLY A 145 -27.61 -17.34 11.64
N LEU A 146 -27.07 -16.80 10.55
CA LEU A 146 -27.82 -16.22 9.45
C LEU A 146 -27.60 -17.05 8.18
N LYS A 147 -28.40 -18.08 7.99
CA LYS A 147 -28.37 -18.89 6.77
C LYS A 147 -29.33 -18.34 5.74
N TYR A 148 -28.86 -18.25 4.50
CA TYR A 148 -29.65 -17.74 3.38
C TYR A 148 -31.00 -18.46 3.23
N ASP A 149 -31.01 -19.79 3.38
CA ASP A 149 -32.21 -20.61 3.19
C ASP A 149 -33.32 -20.36 4.22
N GLU A 150 -32.93 -19.90 5.42
CA GLU A 150 -33.82 -19.65 6.56
C GLU A 150 -34.41 -18.22 6.55
N LEU A 151 -33.98 -17.37 5.62
CA LEU A 151 -34.45 -15.98 5.51
C LEU A 151 -35.88 -15.86 4.96
N PHE A 152 -36.59 -14.82 5.43
CA PHE A 152 -37.85 -14.39 4.83
C PHE A 152 -37.64 -13.81 3.42
N ALA A 153 -38.69 -13.80 2.59
CA ALA A 153 -38.61 -13.40 1.18
C ALA A 153 -38.02 -11.98 0.96
N LYS A 154 -38.30 -11.03 1.86
CA LYS A 154 -37.74 -9.68 1.81
C LYS A 154 -36.22 -9.68 2.03
N ASP A 155 -35.77 -10.43 3.03
CA ASP A 155 -34.35 -10.50 3.40
C ASP A 155 -33.55 -11.33 2.39
N LYS A 156 -34.16 -12.35 1.78
CA LYS A 156 -33.59 -13.08 0.63
C LYS A 156 -33.28 -12.15 -0.53
N LYS A 157 -34.19 -11.23 -0.88
CA LYS A 157 -33.95 -10.25 -1.95
C LYS A 157 -32.77 -9.31 -1.65
N GLU A 158 -32.60 -8.88 -0.40
CA GLU A 158 -31.45 -8.06 0.00
C GLU A 158 -30.15 -8.88 0.03
N ALA A 159 -30.21 -10.13 0.48
CA ALA A 159 -29.07 -11.05 0.43
C ALA A 159 -28.64 -11.35 -1.02
N ASP A 160 -29.58 -11.57 -1.94
CA ASP A 160 -29.33 -11.73 -3.38
C ASP A 160 -28.65 -10.50 -3.98
N LYS A 161 -29.07 -9.30 -3.57
CA LYS A 161 -28.41 -8.05 -3.95
C LYS A 161 -26.99 -7.97 -3.41
N GLY A 162 -26.76 -8.40 -2.17
CA GLY A 162 -25.41 -8.55 -1.59
C GLY A 162 -24.55 -9.52 -2.40
N ALA A 163 -25.09 -10.68 -2.75
CA ALA A 163 -24.41 -11.69 -3.54
C ALA A 163 -24.08 -11.20 -4.96
N TRP A 164 -24.98 -10.42 -5.58
CA TRP A 164 -24.71 -9.72 -6.84
C TRP A 164 -23.52 -8.76 -6.73
N HIS A 165 -23.47 -7.95 -5.66
CA HIS A 165 -22.37 -7.02 -5.43
C HIS A 165 -21.03 -7.75 -5.27
N ILE A 166 -21.01 -8.87 -4.53
CA ILE A 166 -19.83 -9.72 -4.36
C ILE A 166 -19.38 -10.27 -5.71
N LYS A 167 -20.32 -10.84 -6.48
CA LYS A 167 -20.05 -11.42 -7.80
C LYS A 167 -19.45 -10.40 -8.77
N VAL A 168 -20.00 -9.19 -8.82
CA VAL A 168 -19.45 -8.08 -9.61
C VAL A 168 -18.04 -7.73 -9.14
N ALA A 169 -17.81 -7.63 -7.83
CA ALA A 169 -16.51 -7.30 -7.29
C ALA A 169 -15.44 -8.38 -7.60
N ILE A 170 -15.81 -9.66 -7.58
CA ILE A 170 -14.95 -10.78 -8.00
C ILE A 170 -14.69 -10.73 -9.51
N ALA A 171 -15.71 -10.54 -10.34
CA ALA A 171 -15.56 -10.40 -11.79
C ALA A 171 -14.63 -9.23 -12.14
N MET A 172 -14.83 -8.09 -11.48
CA MET A 172 -13.97 -6.93 -11.60
C MET A 172 -12.54 -7.24 -11.14
N GLY A 173 -12.35 -7.97 -10.04
CA GLY A 173 -11.03 -8.39 -9.59
C GLY A 173 -10.29 -9.22 -10.62
N VAL A 174 -10.95 -10.20 -11.23
CA VAL A 174 -10.38 -11.00 -12.33
C VAL A 174 -10.03 -10.12 -13.53
N PHE A 175 -10.92 -9.22 -13.93
CA PHE A 175 -10.67 -8.25 -15.00
C PHE A 175 -9.44 -7.39 -14.73
N VAL A 176 -9.35 -6.80 -13.54
CA VAL A 176 -8.27 -5.89 -13.13
C VAL A 176 -6.94 -6.63 -13.05
N VAL A 177 -6.89 -7.79 -12.40
CA VAL A 177 -5.67 -8.60 -12.25
C VAL A 177 -5.14 -9.03 -13.62
N LEU A 178 -6.01 -9.53 -14.51
CA LEU A 178 -5.60 -9.91 -15.86
C LEU A 178 -5.13 -8.71 -16.69
N CYS A 179 -5.81 -7.56 -16.61
CA CYS A 179 -5.36 -6.35 -17.29
C CYS A 179 -3.99 -5.89 -16.80
N PHE A 180 -3.69 -6.01 -15.50
CA PHE A 180 -2.39 -5.64 -14.94
C PHE A 180 -1.27 -6.63 -15.29
N ILE A 181 -1.54 -7.94 -15.31
CA ILE A 181 -0.55 -8.95 -15.70
C ILE A 181 -0.24 -8.87 -17.20
N THR A 182 -1.27 -8.66 -18.03
CA THR A 182 -1.11 -8.66 -19.50
C THR A 182 -0.71 -7.30 -20.07
N GLU A 183 -0.92 -6.22 -19.31
CA GLU A 183 -0.79 -4.82 -19.78
C GLU A 183 -1.50 -4.58 -21.13
N CYS A 184 -2.65 -5.24 -21.36
CA CYS A 184 -3.36 -5.19 -22.63
C CYS A 184 -4.02 -3.83 -22.92
N ILE A 185 -4.18 -2.99 -21.90
CA ILE A 185 -4.59 -1.59 -22.01
C ILE A 185 -3.68 -0.72 -21.14
N PRO A 186 -3.57 0.59 -21.41
CA PRO A 186 -2.87 1.51 -20.51
C PRO A 186 -3.37 1.37 -19.07
N LEU A 187 -2.45 1.28 -18.11
CA LEU A 187 -2.76 1.06 -16.69
C LEU A 187 -3.78 2.07 -16.12
N PRO A 188 -3.72 3.38 -16.44
CA PRO A 188 -4.76 4.34 -16.01
C PRO A 188 -6.15 4.02 -16.59
N GLY A 189 -6.21 3.41 -17.77
CA GLY A 189 -7.46 2.96 -18.38
C GLY A 189 -8.17 1.90 -17.53
N VAL A 190 -7.42 0.97 -16.92
CA VAL A 190 -7.97 -0.02 -15.97
C VAL A 190 -8.64 0.68 -14.79
N ALA A 191 -8.04 1.75 -14.26
CA ALA A 191 -8.61 2.53 -13.17
C ALA A 191 -9.95 3.17 -13.53
N PHE A 192 -10.13 3.65 -14.76
CA PHE A 192 -11.43 4.15 -15.23
C PHE A 192 -12.45 3.04 -15.46
N CYS A 193 -12.01 1.89 -15.99
CA CYS A 193 -12.88 0.71 -16.15
C CYS A 193 -13.48 0.27 -14.80
N ILE A 194 -12.72 0.32 -13.71
CA ILE A 194 -13.23 0.04 -12.35
C ILE A 194 -14.44 0.93 -12.04
N GLY A 195 -14.31 2.25 -12.14
CA GLY A 195 -15.40 3.17 -11.84
C GLY A 195 -16.62 2.97 -12.75
N LEU A 196 -16.40 2.74 -14.04
CA LEU A 196 -17.48 2.47 -15.00
C LEU A 196 -18.21 1.17 -14.66
N ILE A 197 -17.48 0.08 -14.41
CA ILE A 197 -18.06 -1.21 -14.03
C ILE A 197 -18.97 -1.03 -12.81
N LEU A 198 -18.51 -0.33 -11.76
CA LEU A 198 -19.28 -0.15 -10.53
C LEU A 198 -20.58 0.63 -10.71
N VAL A 199 -20.57 1.64 -11.58
CA VAL A 199 -21.77 2.44 -11.87
C VAL A 199 -22.74 1.66 -12.77
N PHE A 200 -22.25 1.04 -13.85
CA PHE A 200 -23.11 0.30 -14.79
C PHE A 200 -23.74 -0.95 -14.16
N THR A 201 -23.08 -1.57 -13.18
CA THR A 201 -23.61 -2.74 -12.46
C THR A 201 -24.49 -2.38 -11.25
N GLY A 202 -24.59 -1.09 -10.92
CA GLY A 202 -25.39 -0.59 -9.80
C GLY A 202 -24.77 -0.82 -8.40
N VAL A 203 -23.49 -1.19 -8.33
CA VAL A 203 -22.78 -1.37 -7.05
C VAL A 203 -22.58 -0.03 -6.34
N THR A 204 -22.31 1.04 -7.10
CA THR A 204 -22.16 2.40 -6.57
C THR A 204 -22.93 3.42 -7.43
N SER A 205 -23.29 4.55 -6.84
CA SER A 205 -23.93 5.64 -7.57
C SER A 205 -22.92 6.54 -8.32
N ARG A 206 -23.42 7.32 -9.28
CA ARG A 206 -22.62 8.33 -10.02
C ARG A 206 -21.96 9.39 -9.12
N GLN A 207 -22.53 9.66 -7.95
CA GLN A 207 -22.01 10.64 -6.99
C GLN A 207 -20.92 10.00 -6.14
N GLU A 208 -21.17 8.78 -5.67
CA GLU A 208 -20.22 8.02 -4.84
C GLU A 208 -18.96 7.67 -5.60
N VAL A 209 -19.05 7.23 -6.86
CA VAL A 209 -17.86 6.86 -7.65
C VAL A 209 -16.86 8.03 -7.76
N ALA A 210 -17.34 9.25 -7.97
CA ALA A 210 -16.49 10.43 -8.08
C ALA A 210 -15.78 10.76 -6.75
N MET A 211 -16.50 10.62 -5.63
CA MET A 211 -15.92 10.81 -4.29
C MET A 211 -14.91 9.71 -3.94
N LEU A 212 -15.11 8.49 -4.44
CA LEU A 212 -14.22 7.36 -4.19
C LEU A 212 -12.83 7.55 -4.83
N TYR A 213 -12.72 8.23 -5.97
CA TYR A 213 -11.44 8.54 -6.62
C TYR A 213 -10.58 9.53 -5.82
N TRP A 214 -11.22 10.50 -5.14
CA TRP A 214 -10.51 11.61 -4.49
C TRP A 214 -10.36 11.42 -2.97
N SER A 215 -9.50 10.46 -2.59
CA SER A 215 -9.12 10.24 -1.19
C SER A 215 -7.90 11.08 -0.75
N ASP A 216 -7.69 11.24 0.57
CA ASP A 216 -6.46 11.87 1.11
C ASP A 216 -5.19 11.15 0.62
N ALA A 217 -5.25 9.83 0.45
CA ALA A 217 -4.17 9.05 -0.14
C ALA A 217 -3.89 9.41 -1.60
N CYS A 218 -4.93 9.62 -2.41
CA CYS A 218 -4.77 10.09 -3.79
C CYS A 218 -4.12 11.48 -3.82
N TRP A 219 -4.54 12.39 -2.93
CA TRP A 219 -3.92 13.72 -2.77
C TRP A 219 -2.46 13.62 -2.35
N PHE A 220 -2.14 12.70 -1.43
CA PHE A 220 -0.76 12.46 -1.01
C PHE A 220 0.11 11.98 -2.15
N ILE A 221 -0.36 11.03 -2.95
CA ILE A 221 0.40 10.52 -4.10
C ILE A 221 0.58 11.61 -5.16
N MET A 222 -0.45 12.41 -5.42
CA MET A 222 -0.32 13.55 -6.34
C MET A 222 0.73 14.56 -5.84
N GLY A 223 0.62 14.98 -4.58
CA GLY A 223 1.59 15.90 -3.96
C GLY A 223 2.99 15.30 -3.90
N SER A 224 3.12 13.98 -3.73
CA SER A 224 4.42 13.32 -3.66
C SER A 224 5.15 13.34 -5.01
N LEU A 225 4.43 13.08 -6.10
CA LEU A 225 4.96 13.19 -7.45
C LEU A 225 5.31 14.64 -7.80
N MET A 226 4.49 15.61 -7.38
CA MET A 226 4.76 17.04 -7.59
C MET A 226 6.05 17.50 -6.90
N PHE A 227 6.29 17.14 -5.63
CA PHE A 227 7.56 17.51 -4.99
C PHE A 227 8.75 16.76 -5.62
N ALA A 228 8.58 15.51 -6.06
CA ALA A 228 9.63 14.76 -6.73
C ALA A 228 10.09 15.48 -8.00
N VAL A 229 9.16 16.01 -8.80
CA VAL A 229 9.45 16.86 -9.96
C VAL A 229 10.25 18.11 -9.56
N ALA A 230 9.90 18.77 -8.44
CA ALA A 230 10.64 19.94 -7.96
C ALA A 230 12.09 19.59 -7.55
N PHE A 231 12.32 18.44 -6.92
CA PHE A 231 13.65 17.96 -6.55
C PHE A 231 14.51 17.68 -7.78
N VAL A 232 13.98 16.91 -8.73
CA VAL A 232 14.69 16.55 -9.96
C VAL A 232 15.01 17.79 -10.80
N LYS A 233 14.07 18.74 -10.89
CA LYS A 233 14.27 19.99 -11.62
C LYS A 233 15.38 20.85 -11.01
N THR A 234 15.42 20.96 -9.69
CA THR A 234 16.42 21.78 -8.99
C THR A 234 17.79 21.11 -8.89
N GLY A 235 17.87 19.79 -9.06
CA GLY A 235 19.11 19.03 -8.91
C GLY A 235 19.54 18.87 -7.44
N VAL A 236 18.62 19.05 -6.48
CA VAL A 236 18.87 18.82 -5.05
C VAL A 236 19.19 17.34 -4.80
N ASP A 237 18.45 16.46 -5.45
CA ASP A 237 18.65 15.02 -5.50
C ASP A 237 20.09 14.65 -5.91
N LYS A 238 20.59 15.25 -7.00
CA LYS A 238 21.97 15.07 -7.47
C LYS A 238 22.98 15.55 -6.45
N ARG A 239 22.78 16.73 -5.85
CA ARG A 239 23.70 17.25 -4.83
C ARG A 239 23.79 16.36 -3.59
N ILE A 240 22.65 15.88 -3.08
CA ILE A 240 22.60 14.99 -1.90
C ILE A 240 23.37 13.71 -2.20
N CYS A 241 23.11 13.10 -3.36
CA CYS A 241 23.81 11.92 -3.84
C CYS A 241 25.34 12.13 -3.87
N LEU A 242 25.80 13.20 -4.50
CA LEU A 242 27.22 13.48 -4.69
C LEU A 242 27.96 13.85 -3.38
N ALA A 243 27.29 14.57 -2.47
CA ALA A 243 27.83 14.87 -1.15
C ALA A 243 28.07 13.59 -0.32
N MET A 244 27.17 12.61 -0.43
CA MET A 244 27.31 11.32 0.24
C MET A 244 28.41 10.46 -0.39
N PHE A 245 28.53 10.42 -1.72
CA PHE A 245 29.66 9.73 -2.38
C PHE A 245 31.02 10.30 -1.99
N LYS A 246 31.16 11.62 -1.88
CA LYS A 246 32.42 12.26 -1.49
C LYS A 246 32.91 11.81 -0.10
N LYS A 247 31.99 11.62 0.85
CA LYS A 247 32.33 11.23 2.23
C LYS A 247 32.59 9.73 2.41
N LEU A 248 32.01 8.88 1.56
CA LEU A 248 32.02 7.43 1.78
C LEU A 248 32.94 6.65 0.82
N ALA A 249 33.38 7.25 -0.29
CA ALA A 249 34.04 6.50 -1.36
C ALA A 249 35.53 6.19 -1.10
N VAL A 250 35.79 4.93 -0.75
CA VAL A 250 37.03 4.21 -1.08
C VAL A 250 36.88 3.66 -2.52
N PRO A 251 37.89 3.79 -3.41
CA PRO A 251 37.77 3.46 -4.83
C PRO A 251 37.78 1.94 -5.12
N ASN A 252 36.95 1.17 -4.42
CA ASN A 252 36.82 -0.28 -4.58
C ASN A 252 35.37 -0.64 -4.87
N VAL A 253 35.14 -1.59 -5.79
CA VAL A 253 33.81 -2.01 -6.24
C VAL A 253 32.90 -2.46 -5.09
N LYS A 254 33.42 -3.19 -4.10
CA LYS A 254 32.63 -3.65 -2.94
C LYS A 254 32.13 -2.48 -2.09
N TRP A 255 32.97 -1.46 -1.91
CA TRP A 255 32.61 -0.25 -1.17
C TRP A 255 31.62 0.60 -1.97
N ILE A 256 31.80 0.74 -3.28
CA ILE A 256 30.87 1.49 -4.14
C ILE A 256 29.48 0.86 -4.13
N THR A 257 29.37 -0.46 -4.24
CA THR A 257 28.07 -1.13 -4.12
C THR A 257 27.46 -1.00 -2.72
N LEU A 258 28.26 -1.02 -1.65
CA LEU A 258 27.75 -0.74 -0.30
C LEU A 258 27.18 0.66 -0.21
N ILE A 259 27.89 1.65 -0.78
CA ILE A 259 27.47 3.04 -0.83
C ILE A 259 26.15 3.17 -1.59
N PHE A 260 25.97 2.46 -2.70
CA PHE A 260 24.67 2.42 -3.40
C PHE A 260 23.56 1.97 -2.45
N PHE A 261 23.72 0.86 -1.71
CA PHE A 261 22.69 0.41 -0.79
C PHE A 261 22.44 1.37 0.38
N VAL A 262 23.50 1.91 0.99
CA VAL A 262 23.42 2.82 2.14
C VAL A 262 22.81 4.17 1.77
N ILE A 263 22.99 4.64 0.53
CA ILE A 263 22.42 5.89 0.05
C ILE A 263 21.02 5.67 -0.51
N ILE A 264 20.89 4.76 -1.49
CA ILE A 264 19.68 4.63 -2.30
C ILE A 264 18.53 4.08 -1.46
N SER A 265 18.75 3.06 -0.61
CA SER A 265 17.63 2.43 0.12
C SER A 265 16.96 3.39 1.11
N PRO A 266 17.69 4.12 1.98
CA PRO A 266 17.06 5.11 2.84
C PRO A 266 16.42 6.27 2.07
N LEU A 267 17.03 6.73 0.96
CA LEU A 267 16.43 7.78 0.12
C LEU A 267 15.15 7.29 -0.56
N ALA A 268 15.10 6.02 -0.98
CA ALA A 268 13.92 5.42 -1.63
C ALA A 268 12.73 5.27 -0.68
N SER A 269 12.96 5.33 0.64
CA SER A 269 11.85 5.48 1.59
C SER A 269 11.14 6.82 1.46
N PHE A 270 11.81 7.89 1.01
CA PHE A 270 11.26 9.24 0.98
C PHE A 270 11.00 9.79 -0.42
N ILE A 271 11.80 9.35 -1.38
CA ILE A 271 11.75 9.75 -2.78
C ILE A 271 11.33 8.52 -3.59
N SER A 272 10.60 8.74 -4.68
CA SER A 272 10.12 7.62 -5.49
C SER A 272 11.28 6.80 -6.08
N ASP A 273 11.15 5.49 -5.94
CA ASP A 273 12.12 4.47 -6.37
C ASP A 273 12.53 4.59 -7.85
N HIS A 274 11.59 4.83 -8.75
CA HIS A 274 11.86 5.01 -10.17
C HIS A 274 12.69 6.27 -10.47
N ALA A 275 12.46 7.37 -9.76
CA ALA A 275 13.23 8.60 -9.90
C ALA A 275 14.68 8.39 -9.45
N LEU A 276 14.89 7.68 -8.33
CA LEU A 276 16.22 7.32 -7.87
C LEU A 276 16.92 6.37 -8.84
N ALA A 277 16.25 5.34 -9.34
CA ALA A 277 16.84 4.43 -10.33
C ALA A 277 17.31 5.18 -11.58
N ALA A 278 16.48 6.09 -12.12
CA ALA A 278 16.83 6.91 -13.28
C ALA A 278 18.00 7.87 -13.01
N MET A 279 18.14 8.38 -11.78
CA MET A 279 19.23 9.26 -11.38
C MET A 279 20.55 8.51 -11.20
N PHE A 280 20.52 7.34 -10.55
CA PHE A 280 21.72 6.57 -10.24
C PHE A 280 22.19 5.73 -11.42
N LEU A 281 21.33 5.39 -12.38
CA LEU A 281 21.71 4.61 -13.56
C LEU A 281 22.85 5.27 -14.36
N PRO A 282 22.79 6.56 -14.76
CA PRO A 282 23.91 7.23 -15.43
C PRO A 282 25.20 7.19 -14.61
N ILE A 283 25.12 7.29 -13.28
CA ILE A 283 26.28 7.20 -12.38
C ILE A 283 26.87 5.79 -12.42
N GLY A 284 26.03 4.75 -12.35
CA GLY A 284 26.45 3.36 -12.50
C GLY A 284 27.11 3.11 -13.86
N MET A 285 26.57 3.68 -14.94
CA MET A 285 27.13 3.55 -16.29
C MET A 285 28.47 4.28 -16.42
N LEU A 286 28.58 5.49 -15.88
CA LEU A 286 29.83 6.26 -15.85
C LEU A 286 30.91 5.52 -15.06
N LEU A 287 30.55 4.97 -13.89
CA LEU A 287 31.47 4.18 -13.08
C LEU A 287 31.97 2.93 -13.81
N TYR A 288 31.09 2.26 -14.55
CA TYR A 288 31.46 1.12 -15.38
C TYR A 288 32.37 1.54 -16.55
N GLN A 289 31.92 2.45 -17.41
CA GLN A 289 32.60 2.85 -18.64
C GLN A 289 33.99 3.44 -18.38
N ASN A 290 34.14 4.25 -17.32
CA ASN A 290 35.42 4.87 -16.98
C ASN A 290 36.33 3.96 -16.14
N SER A 291 35.89 2.74 -15.81
CA SER A 291 36.71 1.74 -15.11
C SER A 291 37.41 0.77 -16.06
N LEU A 292 36.93 0.69 -17.32
CA LEU A 292 37.50 -0.16 -18.35
C LEU A 292 38.92 0.27 -18.69
N THR A 293 39.81 -0.69 -18.88
CA THR A 293 41.22 -0.46 -19.22
C THR A 293 41.54 -1.07 -20.57
N ARG A 294 42.70 -0.77 -21.14
CA ARG A 294 43.17 -1.44 -22.37
C ARG A 294 43.30 -2.96 -22.18
N GLU A 295 43.61 -3.40 -20.97
CA GLU A 295 43.75 -4.82 -20.61
C GLU A 295 42.40 -5.52 -20.40
N VAL A 296 41.40 -4.77 -19.89
CA VAL A 296 40.03 -5.25 -19.69
C VAL A 296 39.06 -4.30 -20.41
N PRO A 297 38.90 -4.45 -21.73
CA PRO A 297 38.04 -3.57 -22.52
C PRO A 297 36.56 -3.77 -22.23
N GLU A 298 36.16 -4.93 -21.69
CA GLU A 298 34.81 -5.22 -21.23
C GLU A 298 34.82 -6.06 -19.94
N ASP A 299 34.00 -5.66 -18.97
CA ASP A 299 33.71 -6.44 -17.76
C ASP A 299 32.19 -6.55 -17.50
N PRO A 300 31.48 -7.48 -18.16
CA PRO A 300 30.02 -7.60 -18.01
C PRO A 300 29.56 -7.87 -16.58
N GLU A 301 30.35 -8.57 -15.76
CA GLU A 301 30.00 -8.85 -14.36
C GLU A 301 30.05 -7.57 -13.52
N LEU A 302 30.98 -6.64 -13.79
CA LEU A 302 31.00 -5.33 -13.14
C LEU A 302 29.76 -4.50 -13.51
N ALA A 303 29.41 -4.44 -14.80
CA ALA A 303 28.21 -3.73 -15.24
C ALA A 303 26.96 -4.29 -14.57
N LYS A 304 26.78 -5.61 -14.60
CA LYS A 304 25.65 -6.31 -13.96
C LYS A 304 25.57 -6.00 -12.47
N MET A 305 26.70 -6.07 -11.77
CA MET A 305 26.80 -5.80 -10.35
C MET A 305 26.35 -4.39 -9.98
N LEU A 306 26.82 -3.37 -10.71
CA LEU A 306 26.46 -1.97 -10.45
C LEU A 306 24.98 -1.69 -10.74
N MET A 307 24.46 -2.19 -11.87
CA MET A 307 23.06 -1.97 -12.27
C MET A 307 22.07 -2.68 -11.34
N ILE A 308 22.34 -3.93 -10.97
CA ILE A 308 21.49 -4.68 -10.04
C ILE A 308 21.54 -4.09 -8.64
N ALA A 309 22.70 -3.62 -8.17
CA ALA A 309 22.79 -2.95 -6.87
C ALA A 309 21.88 -1.72 -6.79
N ILE A 310 21.81 -0.91 -7.85
CA ILE A 310 20.91 0.26 -7.92
C ILE A 310 19.44 -0.17 -7.80
N ALA A 311 19.01 -1.13 -8.64
CA ALA A 311 17.62 -1.58 -8.64
C ALA A 311 17.20 -2.25 -7.32
N MET A 312 18.05 -3.12 -6.77
CA MET A 312 17.79 -3.78 -5.49
C MET A 312 17.70 -2.76 -4.35
N ALA A 313 18.60 -1.77 -4.31
CA ALA A 313 18.55 -0.74 -3.28
C ALA A 313 17.26 0.10 -3.34
N CYS A 314 16.77 0.41 -4.55
CA CYS A 314 15.48 1.09 -4.73
C CYS A 314 14.32 0.25 -4.17
N ASN A 315 14.25 -1.03 -4.54
CA ASN A 315 13.17 -1.93 -4.13
C ASN A 315 13.18 -2.21 -2.61
N ILE A 316 14.36 -2.32 -2.00
CA ILE A 316 14.52 -2.52 -0.54
C ILE A 316 14.07 -1.29 0.25
N GLY A 317 14.32 -0.10 -0.28
CA GLY A 317 14.09 1.16 0.43
C GLY A 317 12.65 1.63 0.46
N GLY A 318 11.90 1.37 -0.61
CA GLY A 318 10.59 1.99 -0.77
C GLY A 318 9.48 1.64 0.26
N PRO A 319 9.47 0.50 0.99
CA PRO A 319 8.49 0.31 2.06
C PRO A 319 8.82 1.10 3.34
N GLY A 320 9.99 1.71 3.45
CA GLY A 320 10.49 2.33 4.69
C GLY A 320 9.70 3.55 5.18
N ALA A 321 9.07 4.33 4.30
CA ALA A 321 8.16 5.41 4.69
C ALA A 321 6.96 5.52 3.74
N PRO A 322 5.84 6.14 4.18
CA PRO A 322 4.64 6.27 3.35
C PRO A 322 4.88 6.94 1.98
N SER A 323 5.79 7.89 1.89
CA SER A 323 6.14 8.57 0.63
C SER A 323 6.98 7.74 -0.34
N GLY A 324 7.60 6.64 0.11
CA GLY A 324 8.51 5.83 -0.70
C GLY A 324 7.80 5.10 -1.84
N GLY A 325 6.52 4.78 -1.65
CA GLY A 325 5.67 4.33 -2.74
C GLY A 325 4.21 4.14 -2.34
N ALA A 326 3.33 4.17 -3.33
CA ALA A 326 1.89 4.22 -3.10
C ALA A 326 1.33 3.01 -2.37
N ARG A 327 1.95 1.83 -2.51
CA ARG A 327 1.61 0.61 -1.76
C ARG A 327 1.47 0.85 -0.25
N ASN A 328 2.34 1.67 0.34
CA ASN A 328 2.31 1.98 1.76
C ASN A 328 1.05 2.76 2.12
N VAL A 329 0.76 3.81 1.35
CA VAL A 329 -0.40 4.69 1.55
C VAL A 329 -1.72 3.95 1.30
N ILE A 330 -1.75 3.08 0.30
CA ILE A 330 -2.89 2.21 0.00
C ILE A 330 -3.20 1.34 1.22
N MET A 331 -2.19 0.66 1.79
CA MET A 331 -2.38 -0.18 2.97
C MET A 331 -2.77 0.63 4.22
N MET A 332 -2.20 1.81 4.44
CA MET A 332 -2.63 2.72 5.51
C MET A 332 -4.10 3.13 5.37
N THR A 333 -4.52 3.41 4.13
CA THR A 333 -5.89 3.81 3.80
C THR A 333 -6.86 2.66 4.07
N TYR A 334 -6.55 1.46 3.58
CA TYR A 334 -7.39 0.28 3.82
C TYR A 334 -7.51 -0.06 5.30
N LEU A 335 -6.41 -0.04 6.03
CA LEU A 335 -6.43 -0.30 7.45
C LEU A 335 -7.30 0.73 8.22
N THR A 336 -7.27 1.99 7.80
CA THR A 336 -8.09 3.06 8.38
C THR A 336 -9.56 2.96 7.98
N ASP A 337 -9.85 2.67 6.72
CA ASP A 337 -11.21 2.63 6.19
C ASP A 337 -11.96 1.37 6.64
N MET A 338 -11.30 0.21 6.62
CA MET A 338 -11.90 -1.09 6.92
C MET A 338 -11.96 -1.36 8.43
N PHE A 339 -10.89 -1.04 9.17
CA PHE A 339 -10.76 -1.39 10.60
C PHE A 339 -10.62 -0.18 11.54
N GLY A 340 -10.56 1.05 11.00
CA GLY A 340 -10.40 2.27 11.79
C GLY A 340 -9.07 2.40 12.51
N PHE A 341 -8.07 1.60 12.11
CA PHE A 341 -6.72 1.70 12.65
C PHE A 341 -5.95 2.70 11.81
N ASP A 342 -5.81 3.88 12.39
CA ASP A 342 -5.09 4.98 11.79
C ASP A 342 -3.59 4.92 12.13
N ILE A 343 -2.74 4.70 11.13
CA ILE A 343 -1.28 4.74 11.29
C ILE A 343 -0.79 6.13 10.87
N GLY A 344 -0.07 6.81 11.75
CA GLY A 344 0.57 8.09 11.42
C GLY A 344 1.84 7.88 10.59
N TYR A 345 2.28 8.92 9.87
CA TYR A 345 3.50 8.87 9.05
C TYR A 345 4.73 8.44 9.87
N PHE A 346 4.99 9.13 10.99
CA PHE A 346 6.11 8.83 11.87
C PHE A 346 6.04 7.40 12.42
N GLN A 347 4.83 6.96 12.78
CA GLN A 347 4.61 5.61 13.29
C GLN A 347 5.04 4.59 12.23
N TRP A 348 4.55 4.70 11.00
CA TRP A 348 4.93 3.80 9.89
C TRP A 348 6.45 3.70 9.73
N VAL A 349 7.13 4.85 9.69
CA VAL A 349 8.60 4.93 9.55
C VAL A 349 9.30 4.11 10.63
N THR A 350 8.89 4.26 11.90
CA THR A 350 9.53 3.56 13.02
C THR A 350 9.33 2.04 13.00
N TYR A 351 8.28 1.52 12.35
CA TYR A 351 8.08 0.08 12.18
C TYR A 351 8.81 -0.46 10.95
N CYS A 352 8.82 0.27 9.83
CA CYS A 352 9.30 -0.23 8.54
C CYS A 352 10.78 0.08 8.24
N ILE A 353 11.35 1.19 8.73
CA ILE A 353 12.78 1.51 8.49
C ILE A 353 13.75 0.43 9.00
N PRO A 354 13.55 -0.19 10.18
CA PRO A 354 14.45 -1.27 10.64
C PRO A 354 14.58 -2.41 9.63
N TYR A 355 13.52 -2.72 8.88
CA TYR A 355 13.55 -3.71 7.80
C TYR A 355 14.50 -3.31 6.67
N VAL A 356 14.46 -2.04 6.26
CA VAL A 356 15.36 -1.49 5.23
C VAL A 356 16.82 -1.64 5.69
N PHE A 357 17.13 -1.29 6.94
CA PHE A 357 18.49 -1.39 7.47
C PHE A 357 19.01 -2.82 7.60
N ILE A 358 18.13 -3.79 7.89
CA ILE A 358 18.50 -5.21 7.93
C ILE A 358 18.79 -5.74 6.52
N LEU A 359 18.04 -5.28 5.51
CA LEU A 359 18.22 -5.75 4.14
C LEU A 359 19.43 -5.15 3.41
N ILE A 360 19.87 -3.93 3.78
CA ILE A 360 21.08 -3.31 3.20
C ILE A 360 22.30 -4.25 3.22
N PRO A 361 22.75 -4.77 4.38
CA PRO A 361 23.92 -5.66 4.43
C PRO A 361 23.67 -7.01 3.75
N ILE A 362 22.44 -7.54 3.81
CA ILE A 362 22.08 -8.81 3.16
C ILE A 362 22.17 -8.68 1.64
N ALA A 363 21.54 -7.65 1.08
CA ALA A 363 21.55 -7.41 -0.36
C ALA A 363 22.95 -7.08 -0.87
N TRP A 364 23.71 -6.27 -0.13
CA TRP A 364 25.11 -6.00 -0.43
C TRP A 364 25.93 -7.29 -0.48
N PHE A 365 25.80 -8.15 0.52
CA PHE A 365 26.51 -9.43 0.57
C PHE A 365 26.13 -10.32 -0.62
N LEU A 366 24.83 -10.48 -0.92
CA LEU A 366 24.36 -11.33 -2.02
C LEU A 366 24.84 -10.85 -3.39
N VAL A 367 24.79 -9.53 -3.65
CA VAL A 367 25.30 -8.95 -4.91
C VAL A 367 26.79 -9.20 -5.05
N ASN A 368 27.58 -8.94 -4.00
CA ASN A 368 29.04 -9.10 -4.00
C ASN A 368 29.48 -10.58 -4.02
N TRP A 369 28.66 -11.48 -3.51
CA TRP A 369 28.91 -12.92 -3.55
C TRP A 369 28.62 -13.49 -4.94
N ARG A 370 27.57 -12.99 -5.62
CA ARG A 370 27.08 -13.56 -6.87
C ARG A 370 27.77 -13.03 -8.11
N PHE A 371 28.15 -11.76 -8.14
CA PHE A 371 28.85 -11.14 -9.26
C PHE A 371 30.34 -10.98 -8.95
N LYS A 372 31.19 -11.47 -9.84
CA LYS A 372 32.65 -11.51 -9.63
C LYS A 372 33.38 -10.73 -10.73
N PRO A 373 33.45 -9.39 -10.64
CA PRO A 373 34.10 -8.57 -11.64
C PRO A 373 35.63 -8.78 -11.64
N ARG A 374 36.26 -8.58 -12.80
CA ARG A 374 37.71 -8.57 -12.97
C ARG A 374 38.30 -7.25 -12.49
N ILE A 375 37.63 -6.14 -12.80
CA ILE A 375 38.00 -4.81 -12.33
C ILE A 375 37.49 -4.65 -10.90
N THR A 376 38.41 -4.36 -9.98
CA THR A 376 38.10 -4.19 -8.54
C THR A 376 38.33 -2.77 -8.03
N SER A 377 39.10 -1.97 -8.79
CA SER A 377 39.38 -0.56 -8.49
C SER A 377 38.56 0.34 -9.41
N LEU A 378 37.85 1.30 -8.82
CA LEU A 378 37.06 2.32 -9.52
C LEU A 378 37.70 3.71 -9.40
N ALA A 379 39.00 3.78 -9.05
CA ALA A 379 39.68 5.05 -8.80
C ALA A 379 39.60 6.05 -9.97
N PRO A 380 39.87 5.65 -11.24
CA PRO A 380 39.82 6.58 -12.37
C PRO A 380 38.41 7.14 -12.60
N ALA A 381 37.40 6.27 -12.51
CA ALA A 381 36.00 6.66 -12.67
C ALA A 381 35.53 7.60 -11.55
N MET A 382 36.00 7.39 -10.32
CA MET A 382 35.69 8.24 -9.17
C MET A 382 36.31 9.64 -9.29
N GLU A 383 37.49 9.77 -9.88
CA GLU A 383 38.14 11.06 -10.09
C GLU A 383 37.37 11.91 -11.13
N GLN A 384 36.93 11.28 -12.22
CA GLN A 384 36.09 11.94 -13.22
C GLN A 384 34.73 12.34 -12.65
N LEU A 385 34.10 11.46 -11.86
CA LEU A 385 32.87 11.79 -11.14
C LEU A 385 33.08 13.00 -10.20
N ARG A 386 34.18 13.04 -9.44
CA ARG A 386 34.53 14.21 -8.59
C ARG A 386 34.67 15.51 -9.38
N ASN A 387 35.23 15.44 -10.58
CA ASN A 387 35.36 16.60 -11.45
C ASN A 387 34.01 17.10 -11.99
N GLU A 388 33.11 16.19 -12.36
CA GLU A 388 31.73 16.55 -12.74
C GLU A 388 30.95 17.15 -11.56
N ILE A 389 31.14 16.62 -10.35
CA ILE A 389 30.56 17.18 -9.11
C ILE A 389 31.04 18.61 -8.87
N GLY A 390 32.36 18.85 -9.02
CA GLY A 390 32.96 20.17 -8.83
C GLY A 390 32.39 21.24 -9.76
N LYS A 391 32.00 20.85 -10.98
CA LYS A 391 31.39 21.75 -11.97
C LYS A 391 29.99 22.25 -11.59
N MET A 392 29.30 21.61 -10.64
CA MET A 392 27.94 22.02 -10.23
C MET A 392 27.90 23.30 -9.37
N GLY A 393 29.04 23.82 -8.89
CA GLY A 393 29.11 25.05 -8.10
C GLY A 393 28.40 24.96 -6.73
N GLY A 394 28.19 26.11 -6.07
CA GLY A 394 27.53 26.22 -4.76
C GLY A 394 26.01 26.08 -4.80
N TRP A 395 25.36 25.99 -3.63
CA TRP A 395 23.89 25.93 -3.52
C TRP A 395 23.23 27.16 -4.13
N ASN A 396 22.23 26.93 -4.99
CA ASN A 396 21.44 28.03 -5.54
C ASN A 396 20.15 28.27 -4.72
N ARG A 397 19.53 29.44 -4.91
CA ARG A 397 18.31 29.83 -4.19
C ARG A 397 17.17 28.81 -4.36
N GLN A 398 16.97 28.27 -5.57
CA GLN A 398 15.89 27.31 -5.84
C GLN A 398 16.11 25.98 -5.10
N GLN A 399 17.34 25.51 -5.01
CA GLN A 399 17.73 24.29 -4.28
C GLN A 399 17.53 24.47 -2.77
N ILE A 400 17.87 25.63 -2.23
CA ILE A 400 17.67 25.95 -0.81
C ILE A 400 16.18 25.99 -0.48
N TRP A 401 15.37 26.72 -1.25
CA TRP A 401 13.92 26.75 -1.07
C TRP A 401 13.31 25.36 -1.21
N ALA A 402 13.82 24.56 -2.16
CA ALA A 402 13.28 23.24 -2.36
C ALA A 402 13.52 22.31 -1.17
N LEU A 403 14.68 22.42 -0.54
CA LEU A 403 15.02 21.69 0.68
C LEU A 403 14.22 22.20 1.89
N ILE A 404 14.08 23.53 2.06
CA ILE A 404 13.32 24.13 3.16
C ILE A 404 11.86 23.66 3.11
N ILE A 405 11.19 23.78 1.96
CA ILE A 405 9.80 23.36 1.81
C ILE A 405 9.65 21.86 2.11
N PHE A 406 10.60 21.04 1.65
CA PHE A 406 10.59 19.61 1.94
C PHE A 406 10.73 19.30 3.42
N LEU A 407 11.66 19.96 4.12
CA LEU A 407 11.84 19.78 5.55
C LEU A 407 10.60 20.20 6.33
N VAL A 408 9.93 21.28 5.92
CA VAL A 408 8.66 21.73 6.50
C VAL A 408 7.54 20.70 6.25
N MET A 409 7.45 20.14 5.04
CA MET A 409 6.48 19.07 4.75
C MET A 409 6.72 17.82 5.61
N VAL A 410 7.98 17.35 5.70
CA VAL A 410 8.35 16.19 6.52
C VAL A 410 8.03 16.44 7.99
N PHE A 411 8.35 17.64 8.49
CA PHE A 411 7.96 18.05 9.85
C PHE A 411 6.44 18.03 10.04
N GLY A 412 5.69 18.56 9.07
CA GLY A 412 4.23 18.51 9.04
C GLY A 412 3.70 17.08 9.13
N TRP A 413 4.20 16.15 8.30
CA TRP A 413 3.78 14.75 8.35
C TRP A 413 4.11 14.07 9.68
N PHE A 414 5.25 14.39 10.29
CA PHE A 414 5.66 13.77 11.55
C PHE A 414 4.82 14.28 12.74
N THR A 415 4.40 15.55 12.68
CA THR A 415 3.69 16.22 13.77
C THR A 415 2.17 16.24 13.61
N GLU A 416 1.63 15.98 12.41
CA GLU A 416 0.18 16.08 12.08
C GLU A 416 -0.72 15.44 13.13
N LYS A 417 -0.49 14.16 13.42
CA LYS A 417 -1.31 13.39 14.36
C LYS A 417 -1.20 13.91 15.80
N VAL A 418 0.01 14.29 16.21
CA VAL A 418 0.29 14.81 17.56
C VAL A 418 -0.34 16.18 17.75
N PHE A 419 -0.17 17.08 16.79
CA PHE A 419 -0.74 18.44 16.85
C PHE A 419 -2.26 18.44 16.75
N TYR A 420 -2.84 17.51 16.00
CA TYR A 420 -4.29 17.29 16.03
C TYR A 420 -4.75 16.81 17.43
N GLN A 421 -4.05 15.85 18.04
CA GLN A 421 -4.39 15.35 19.38
C GLN A 421 -4.20 16.41 20.48
N MET A 422 -3.22 17.32 20.33
CA MET A 422 -3.00 18.45 21.23
C MET A 422 -4.00 19.60 21.03
N GLY A 423 -4.85 19.53 20.00
CA GLY A 423 -5.84 20.58 19.68
C GLY A 423 -5.25 21.83 19.00
N ILE A 424 -3.99 21.79 18.56
CA ILE A 424 -3.36 22.89 17.81
C ILE A 424 -4.05 23.05 16.45
N TYR A 425 -4.36 21.93 15.79
CA TYR A 425 -5.16 21.93 14.57
C TYR A 425 -6.63 21.65 14.90
N PRO A 426 -7.58 22.50 14.47
CA PRO A 426 -9.00 22.29 14.73
C PRO A 426 -9.57 21.10 13.94
N VAL A 427 -8.89 20.71 12.86
CA VAL A 427 -9.26 19.63 11.96
C VAL A 427 -8.05 18.76 11.69
N ARG A 428 -8.31 17.48 11.40
CA ARG A 428 -7.28 16.55 10.98
C ARG A 428 -6.89 16.87 9.53
N LEU A 429 -5.66 17.31 9.32
CA LEU A 429 -5.19 17.74 7.99
C LEU A 429 -4.96 16.54 7.07
N GLY A 430 -4.53 15.41 7.60
CA GLY A 430 -4.12 14.26 6.78
C GLY A 430 -2.77 14.50 6.10
N ILE A 431 -2.23 13.43 5.52
CA ILE A 431 -0.92 13.49 4.88
C ILE A 431 -1.03 14.10 3.47
N GLY A 432 -2.17 13.91 2.81
CA GLY A 432 -2.40 14.38 1.44
C GLY A 432 -2.50 15.89 1.31
N VAL A 433 -3.23 16.53 2.22
CA VAL A 433 -3.34 17.99 2.26
C VAL A 433 -1.96 18.64 2.44
N ILE A 434 -1.13 18.10 3.33
CA ILE A 434 0.24 18.60 3.56
C ILE A 434 1.10 18.45 2.31
N ALA A 435 0.99 17.32 1.59
CA ALA A 435 1.74 17.08 0.36
C ALA A 435 1.38 18.09 -0.74
N VAL A 436 0.07 18.32 -0.95
CA VAL A 436 -0.41 19.28 -1.96
C VAL A 436 -0.09 20.73 -1.54
N ALA A 437 -0.18 21.05 -0.25
CA ALA A 437 0.22 22.36 0.26
C ALA A 437 1.70 22.66 -0.04
N GLY A 438 2.58 21.66 0.11
CA GLY A 438 3.98 21.78 -0.29
C GLY A 438 4.17 21.95 -1.80
N ALA A 439 3.42 21.20 -2.62
CA ALA A 439 3.41 21.39 -4.08
C ALA A 439 3.02 22.84 -4.46
N VAL A 440 2.01 23.40 -3.79
CA VAL A 440 1.62 24.81 -3.97
C VAL A 440 2.74 25.74 -3.49
N ALA A 441 3.39 25.46 -2.37
CA ALA A 441 4.52 26.27 -1.89
C ALA A 441 5.70 26.31 -2.89
N TYR A 442 5.96 25.22 -3.61
CA TYR A 442 6.96 25.22 -4.70
C TYR A 442 6.59 26.15 -5.86
N LEU A 443 5.30 26.26 -6.20
CA LEU A 443 4.81 27.20 -7.20
C LEU A 443 4.98 28.65 -6.71
N LEU A 444 4.57 28.92 -5.47
CA LEU A 444 4.63 30.26 -4.86
C LEU A 444 6.08 30.77 -4.72
N THR A 445 7.05 29.88 -4.49
CA THR A 445 8.47 30.23 -4.38
C THR A 445 9.20 30.28 -5.73
N GLY A 446 8.53 29.95 -6.83
CA GLY A 446 9.12 29.98 -8.18
C GLY A 446 10.13 28.86 -8.44
N VAL A 447 10.11 27.79 -7.64
CA VAL A 447 10.95 26.60 -7.86
C VAL A 447 10.46 25.84 -9.10
N VAL A 448 9.14 25.72 -9.24
CA VAL A 448 8.44 25.11 -10.37
C VAL A 448 7.38 26.06 -10.90
N ASN A 449 7.03 25.91 -12.18
CA ASN A 449 5.82 26.49 -12.73
C ASN A 449 4.77 25.39 -12.97
N TRP A 450 3.52 25.75 -13.27
CA TRP A 450 2.48 24.75 -13.50
C TRP A 450 2.79 23.82 -14.68
N ARG A 451 3.49 24.32 -15.71
CA ARG A 451 3.87 23.51 -16.87
C ARG A 451 4.85 22.39 -16.48
N ASP A 452 5.76 22.65 -15.53
CA ASP A 452 6.62 21.61 -14.98
C ASP A 452 5.77 20.48 -14.37
N TYR A 453 4.72 20.80 -13.63
CA TYR A 453 3.82 19.77 -13.09
C TYR A 453 3.00 19.08 -14.17
N GLN A 454 2.42 19.83 -15.10
CA GLN A 454 1.62 19.27 -16.17
C GLN A 454 2.41 18.27 -17.04
N GLU A 455 3.66 18.60 -17.38
CA GLU A 455 4.47 17.80 -18.32
C GLU A 455 5.31 16.71 -17.63
N LYS A 456 5.72 16.90 -16.37
CA LYS A 456 6.65 15.99 -15.68
C LYS A 456 6.02 15.14 -14.58
N VAL A 457 4.84 15.51 -14.07
CA VAL A 457 4.11 14.63 -13.14
C VAL A 457 3.43 13.55 -13.96
N ASP A 458 3.60 12.30 -13.55
CA ASP A 458 2.86 11.18 -14.13
C ASP A 458 1.44 11.16 -13.56
N TRP A 459 0.52 11.84 -14.25
CA TRP A 459 -0.89 11.86 -13.88
C TRP A 459 -1.55 10.48 -14.04
N GLY A 460 -1.02 9.63 -14.90
CA GLY A 460 -1.49 8.26 -15.06
C GLY A 460 -1.35 7.47 -13.76
N VAL A 461 -0.21 7.63 -13.08
CA VAL A 461 0.06 7.04 -11.76
C VAL A 461 -0.95 7.50 -10.70
N VAL A 462 -1.32 8.78 -10.68
CA VAL A 462 -2.33 9.31 -9.75
C VAL A 462 -3.68 8.62 -9.95
N TRP A 463 -4.15 8.51 -11.20
CA TRP A 463 -5.40 7.84 -11.55
C TRP A 463 -5.36 6.34 -11.28
N LEU A 464 -4.22 5.70 -11.59
CA LEU A 464 -4.00 4.29 -11.32
C LEU A 464 -4.22 3.96 -9.84
N TYR A 465 -3.58 4.72 -8.95
CA TYR A 465 -3.73 4.48 -7.51
C TYR A 465 -5.10 4.89 -6.96
N ALA A 466 -5.70 5.94 -7.52
CA ALA A 466 -7.09 6.27 -7.20
C ALA A 466 -8.00 5.08 -7.51
N GLY A 467 -7.93 4.52 -8.73
CA GLY A 467 -8.67 3.31 -9.09
C GLY A 467 -8.33 2.09 -8.22
N ALA A 468 -7.05 1.93 -7.86
CA ALA A 468 -6.60 0.87 -6.97
C ALA A 468 -7.27 0.95 -5.59
N ILE A 469 -7.35 2.15 -4.99
CA ILE A 469 -8.03 2.38 -3.71
C ILE A 469 -9.53 2.10 -3.81
N ILE A 470 -10.18 2.53 -4.90
CA ILE A 470 -11.59 2.20 -5.14
C ILE A 470 -11.78 0.70 -5.21
N PHE A 471 -10.95 0.01 -5.99
CA PHE A 471 -11.01 -1.42 -6.16
C PHE A 471 -10.98 -2.15 -4.81
N GLY A 472 -10.03 -1.83 -3.93
CA GLY A 472 -9.99 -2.48 -2.62
C GLY A 472 -11.11 -2.08 -1.67
N ARG A 473 -11.56 -0.81 -1.68
CA ARG A 473 -12.74 -0.38 -0.92
C ARG A 473 -14.01 -1.09 -1.38
N THR A 474 -14.15 -1.35 -2.67
CA THR A 474 -15.27 -2.12 -3.21
C THR A 474 -15.18 -3.58 -2.77
N LEU A 475 -14.01 -4.21 -2.85
CA LEU A 475 -13.87 -5.60 -2.38
C LEU A 475 -14.29 -5.75 -0.92
N ASP A 476 -13.93 -4.81 -0.05
CA ASP A 476 -14.32 -4.84 1.35
C ASP A 476 -15.80 -4.50 1.57
N SER A 477 -16.29 -3.38 1.03
CA SER A 477 -17.67 -2.92 1.25
C SER A 477 -18.74 -3.86 0.69
N THR A 478 -18.41 -4.63 -0.35
CA THR A 478 -19.30 -5.66 -0.92
C THR A 478 -19.24 -6.98 -0.14
N GLY A 479 -18.19 -7.23 0.64
CA GLY A 479 -17.92 -8.51 1.31
C GLY A 479 -17.12 -9.51 0.45
N ALA A 480 -16.71 -9.15 -0.76
CA ALA A 480 -15.89 -10.00 -1.61
C ALA A 480 -14.51 -10.31 -1.01
N ALA A 481 -13.87 -9.32 -0.36
CA ALA A 481 -12.61 -9.53 0.34
C ALA A 481 -12.76 -10.52 1.50
N TYR A 482 -13.86 -10.42 2.25
CA TYR A 482 -14.18 -11.35 3.34
C TYR A 482 -14.43 -12.76 2.82
N TRP A 483 -15.19 -12.92 1.73
CA TRP A 483 -15.42 -14.21 1.09
C TRP A 483 -14.10 -14.87 0.65
N LEU A 484 -13.24 -14.15 -0.07
CA LEU A 484 -11.93 -14.64 -0.51
C LEU A 484 -11.04 -15.03 0.67
N ALA A 485 -11.02 -14.19 1.71
CA ALA A 485 -10.22 -14.42 2.91
C ALA A 485 -10.69 -15.68 3.67
N ARG A 486 -12.01 -15.89 3.83
CA ARG A 486 -12.57 -17.10 4.44
C ARG A 486 -12.18 -18.34 3.65
N THR A 487 -12.36 -18.32 2.32
CA THR A 487 -11.96 -19.43 1.45
C THR A 487 -10.46 -19.74 1.54
N ALA A 488 -9.61 -18.71 1.61
CA ALA A 488 -8.17 -18.90 1.77
C ALA A 488 -7.79 -19.51 3.13
N ILE A 489 -8.42 -19.07 4.22
CA ILE A 489 -8.20 -19.64 5.56
C ILE A 489 -8.65 -21.11 5.60
N ASP A 490 -9.85 -21.41 5.11
CA ASP A 490 -10.39 -22.78 5.10
C ASP A 490 -9.49 -23.75 4.31
N PHE A 491 -8.87 -23.25 3.23
CA PHE A 491 -7.90 -24.02 2.45
C PHE A 491 -6.57 -24.26 3.18
N LEU A 492 -6.13 -23.31 4.02
CA LEU A 492 -4.86 -23.37 4.75
C LEU A 492 -4.98 -24.06 6.12
N ALA A 493 -6.19 -24.16 6.68
CA ALA A 493 -6.45 -24.78 7.97
C ALA A 493 -5.94 -26.23 8.10
N PRO A 494 -6.09 -27.12 7.09
CA PRO A 494 -5.52 -28.48 7.14
C PRO A 494 -3.99 -28.52 7.27
N LEU A 495 -3.30 -27.43 6.88
CA LEU A 495 -1.84 -27.32 6.96
C LEU A 495 -1.36 -26.66 8.27
N GLY A 496 -2.27 -26.29 9.17
CA GLY A 496 -1.95 -25.52 10.39
C GLY A 496 -1.44 -24.11 10.10
N MET A 497 -1.78 -23.55 8.93
CA MET A 497 -1.35 -22.23 8.47
C MET A 497 -2.50 -21.21 8.44
N ASP A 498 -3.50 -21.41 9.30
CA ASP A 498 -4.72 -20.61 9.43
C ASP A 498 -4.61 -19.50 10.48
N SER A 499 -3.51 -19.43 11.25
CA SER A 499 -3.32 -18.39 12.26
C SER A 499 -1.88 -17.90 12.45
N GLY A 500 -1.74 -16.73 13.08
CA GLY A 500 -0.46 -16.21 13.59
C GLY A 500 0.61 -15.95 12.52
N LEU A 501 1.88 -16.21 12.86
CA LEU A 501 3.01 -16.00 11.96
C LEU A 501 3.00 -16.90 10.71
N PRO A 502 2.63 -18.20 10.76
CA PRO A 502 2.53 -19.05 9.57
C PRO A 502 1.58 -18.49 8.50
N LEU A 503 0.39 -18.04 8.91
CA LEU A 503 -0.57 -17.43 7.99
C LEU A 503 -0.02 -16.13 7.36
N MET A 504 0.66 -15.31 8.16
CA MET A 504 1.32 -14.11 7.67
C MET A 504 2.41 -14.46 6.65
N ALA A 505 3.20 -15.52 6.89
CA ALA A 505 4.22 -15.99 5.96
C ALA A 505 3.63 -16.39 4.59
N VAL A 506 2.50 -17.11 4.58
CA VAL A 506 1.82 -17.51 3.33
C VAL A 506 1.25 -16.31 2.60
N SER A 507 0.52 -15.44 3.30
CA SER A 507 -0.07 -14.22 2.73
C SER A 507 1.00 -13.32 2.10
N ASN A 508 2.10 -13.09 2.83
CA ASN A 508 3.22 -12.28 2.39
C ASN A 508 4.02 -12.93 1.26
N GLY A 509 4.23 -14.25 1.33
CA GLY A 509 4.88 -15.00 0.26
C GLY A 509 4.08 -14.93 -1.03
N LEU A 510 2.77 -15.10 -0.97
CA LEU A 510 1.88 -14.96 -2.14
C LEU A 510 1.94 -13.54 -2.72
N THR A 511 1.88 -12.51 -1.86
CA THR A 511 2.02 -11.11 -2.27
C THR A 511 3.37 -10.87 -2.95
N ALA A 512 4.44 -11.43 -2.39
CA ALA A 512 5.79 -11.32 -2.93
C ALA A 512 5.98 -12.08 -4.25
N VAL A 513 5.21 -13.15 -4.52
CA VAL A 513 5.17 -13.77 -5.85
C VAL A 513 4.42 -12.89 -6.84
N LEU A 514 3.25 -12.37 -6.45
CA LEU A 514 2.40 -11.56 -7.31
C LEU A 514 3.09 -10.27 -7.77
N THR A 515 3.83 -9.60 -6.90
CA THR A 515 4.58 -8.36 -7.26
C THR A 515 5.72 -8.60 -8.26
N ASN A 516 6.16 -9.84 -8.46
CA ASN A 516 7.11 -10.14 -9.54
C ASN A 516 6.40 -10.22 -10.91
N LEU A 517 5.09 -10.46 -10.92
CA LEU A 517 4.27 -10.63 -12.12
C LEU A 517 3.49 -9.36 -12.51
N MET A 518 3.29 -8.43 -11.58
CA MET A 518 2.63 -7.14 -11.80
C MET A 518 3.26 -6.05 -10.94
N ALA A 519 3.00 -4.78 -11.27
CA ALA A 519 3.52 -3.65 -10.49
C ALA A 519 3.11 -3.70 -9.00
N ASP A 520 4.01 -3.22 -8.15
CA ASP A 520 3.93 -3.22 -6.69
C ASP A 520 2.64 -2.61 -6.09
N GLY A 521 2.23 -1.43 -6.57
CA GLY A 521 1.02 -0.77 -6.08
C GLY A 521 -0.27 -1.52 -6.43
N PRO A 522 -0.50 -1.92 -7.69
CA PRO A 522 -1.58 -2.83 -8.06
C PRO A 522 -1.60 -4.13 -7.27
N ALA A 523 -0.43 -4.76 -7.02
CA ALA A 523 -0.34 -5.97 -6.21
C ALA A 523 -0.84 -5.72 -4.77
N ALA A 524 -0.37 -4.64 -4.13
CA ALA A 524 -0.83 -4.25 -2.79
C ALA A 524 -2.33 -3.93 -2.77
N ALA A 525 -2.86 -3.28 -3.80
CA ALA A 525 -4.26 -2.93 -3.89
C ALA A 525 -5.18 -4.14 -4.04
N ALA A 526 -4.74 -5.17 -4.76
CA ALA A 526 -5.49 -6.41 -4.96
C ALA A 526 -5.45 -7.34 -3.74
N VAL A 527 -4.26 -7.52 -3.16
CA VAL A 527 -4.08 -8.46 -2.06
C VAL A 527 -4.42 -7.83 -0.71
N GLY A 528 -4.21 -6.52 -0.55
CA GLY A 528 -4.40 -5.78 0.70
C GLY A 528 -5.75 -6.01 1.39
N PRO A 529 -6.90 -5.82 0.71
CA PRO A 529 -8.22 -6.03 1.31
C PRO A 529 -8.40 -7.46 1.82
N ILE A 530 -7.89 -8.45 1.07
CA ILE A 530 -7.96 -9.87 1.41
C ILE A 530 -7.09 -10.14 2.64
N SER A 531 -5.81 -9.76 2.62
CA SER A 531 -4.88 -9.95 3.74
C SER A 531 -5.36 -9.27 5.02
N LEU A 532 -5.94 -8.08 4.94
CA LEU A 532 -6.50 -7.40 6.12
C LEU A 532 -7.78 -8.08 6.63
N ASN A 533 -8.65 -8.55 5.74
CA ASN A 533 -9.82 -9.34 6.15
C ASN A 533 -9.41 -10.68 6.79
N ILE A 534 -8.38 -11.36 6.27
CA ILE A 534 -7.77 -12.54 6.92
C ILE A 534 -7.33 -12.17 8.35
N ALA A 535 -6.56 -11.09 8.50
CA ALA A 535 -6.08 -10.65 9.80
C ALA A 535 -7.20 -10.30 10.78
N GLY A 536 -8.25 -9.61 10.31
CA GLY A 536 -9.41 -9.24 11.11
C GLY A 536 -10.27 -10.44 11.52
N MET A 537 -10.28 -11.52 10.73
CA MET A 537 -11.02 -12.73 11.05
C MET A 537 -10.33 -13.60 12.09
N VAL A 538 -9.02 -13.78 11.96
CA VAL A 538 -8.23 -14.69 12.82
C VAL A 538 -7.88 -14.03 14.15
N HIS A 539 -7.46 -12.76 14.11
CA HIS A 539 -6.95 -12.04 15.28
C HIS A 539 -7.63 -10.67 15.44
N PRO A 540 -8.97 -10.64 15.65
CA PRO A 540 -9.75 -9.41 15.67
C PRO A 540 -9.28 -8.44 16.77
N GLY A 541 -9.01 -7.19 16.38
CA GLY A 541 -8.71 -6.11 17.33
C GLY A 541 -7.33 -6.19 18.00
N THR A 542 -6.45 -7.08 17.53
CA THR A 542 -5.07 -7.22 18.01
C THR A 542 -4.08 -6.38 17.18
N SER A 543 -2.81 -6.36 17.60
CA SER A 543 -1.72 -5.79 16.80
C SER A 543 -1.45 -6.54 15.48
N TYR A 544 -2.07 -7.71 15.25
CA TYR A 544 -1.92 -8.46 14.00
C TYR A 544 -2.38 -7.68 12.77
N LEU A 545 -3.47 -6.92 12.89
CA LEU A 545 -4.03 -6.11 11.80
C LEU A 545 -3.03 -5.07 11.25
N PRO A 546 -2.50 -4.14 12.07
CA PRO A 546 -1.51 -3.17 11.57
C PRO A 546 -0.23 -3.86 11.10
N PHE A 547 0.19 -4.96 11.72
CA PHE A 547 1.37 -5.69 11.28
C PHE A 547 1.15 -6.36 9.92
N MET A 548 0.00 -6.98 9.68
CA MET A 548 -0.38 -7.52 8.38
C MET A 548 -0.42 -6.42 7.31
N ALA A 549 -0.91 -5.23 7.65
CA ALA A 549 -0.93 -4.10 6.72
C ALA A 549 0.49 -3.71 6.27
N MET A 550 1.40 -3.52 7.23
CA MET A 550 2.80 -3.18 6.96
C MET A 550 3.54 -4.32 6.26
N ALA A 551 3.27 -5.57 6.65
CA ALA A 551 3.90 -6.73 6.07
C ALA A 551 3.48 -6.94 4.61
N THR A 552 2.18 -6.78 4.30
CA THR A 552 1.67 -6.83 2.93
C THR A 552 2.28 -5.72 2.07
N ALA A 553 2.41 -4.49 2.61
CA ALA A 553 3.08 -3.39 1.92
C ALA A 553 4.56 -3.71 1.64
N ILE A 554 5.29 -4.25 2.62
CA ILE A 554 6.69 -4.68 2.46
C ILE A 554 6.81 -5.80 1.43
N SER A 555 5.97 -6.83 1.50
CA SER A 555 5.96 -7.96 0.57
C SER A 555 5.65 -7.55 -0.86
N SER A 556 4.76 -6.58 -1.06
CA SER A 556 4.51 -6.00 -2.39
C SER A 556 5.74 -5.27 -2.96
N SER A 557 6.76 -4.97 -2.16
CA SER A 557 8.03 -4.37 -2.61
C SER A 557 9.10 -5.42 -2.98
N MET A 558 8.84 -6.72 -2.76
CA MET A 558 9.81 -7.81 -2.98
C MET A 558 9.91 -8.28 -4.45
N ALA A 559 9.85 -7.32 -5.38
CA ALA A 559 9.98 -7.55 -6.82
C ALA A 559 11.45 -7.68 -7.25
N TYR A 560 12.14 -8.70 -6.73
CA TYR A 560 13.59 -8.86 -6.94
C TYR A 560 13.94 -9.75 -8.15
N CYS A 561 13.00 -10.57 -8.62
CA CYS A 561 13.30 -11.67 -9.55
C CYS A 561 13.09 -11.31 -11.02
N LEU A 562 12.13 -10.42 -11.32
CA LEU A 562 11.70 -10.13 -12.69
C LEU A 562 11.83 -8.66 -13.05
N ILE A 563 12.08 -8.39 -14.34
CA ILE A 563 12.26 -7.03 -14.87
C ILE A 563 10.97 -6.21 -14.78
N ILE A 564 9.83 -6.87 -15.02
CA ILE A 564 8.50 -6.23 -15.09
C ILE A 564 7.99 -5.80 -13.70
N GLY A 565 8.49 -6.42 -12.62
CA GLY A 565 7.94 -6.24 -11.28
C GLY A 565 7.96 -4.79 -10.77
N THR A 566 9.03 -4.02 -11.05
CA THR A 566 9.08 -2.59 -10.67
C THR A 566 9.77 -1.72 -11.73
N PRO A 567 9.43 -0.42 -11.81
CA PRO A 567 10.10 0.49 -12.74
C PRO A 567 11.62 0.61 -12.54
N PRO A 568 12.19 0.62 -11.31
CA PRO A 568 13.63 0.52 -11.10
C PRO A 568 14.29 -0.63 -11.86
N ASN A 569 13.68 -1.83 -11.84
CA ASN A 569 14.20 -2.98 -12.56
C ASN A 569 14.21 -2.72 -14.07
N ALA A 570 13.10 -2.20 -14.62
CA ALA A 570 12.99 -1.87 -16.04
C ALA A 570 13.98 -0.77 -16.48
N ILE A 571 14.18 0.26 -15.65
CA ILE A 571 15.11 1.37 -15.92
C ILE A 571 16.54 0.86 -16.05
N VAL A 572 17.02 0.08 -15.07
CA VAL A 572 18.39 -0.44 -15.15
C VAL A 572 18.55 -1.51 -16.23
N TYR A 573 17.49 -2.26 -16.56
CA TYR A 573 17.50 -3.18 -17.70
C TYR A 573 17.66 -2.45 -19.04
N ALA A 574 17.07 -1.26 -19.17
CA ALA A 574 17.20 -0.42 -20.36
C ALA A 574 18.63 0.07 -20.64
N SER A 575 19.56 -0.12 -19.70
CA SER A 575 21.00 0.14 -19.92
C SER A 575 21.64 -0.77 -20.97
N GLY A 576 21.04 -1.94 -21.26
CA GLY A 576 21.57 -2.92 -22.20
C GLY A 576 22.61 -3.88 -21.62
N TYR A 577 23.01 -3.72 -20.35
CA TYR A 577 24.03 -4.57 -19.71
C TYR A 577 23.47 -5.80 -18.97
N LEU A 578 22.15 -5.93 -18.86
CA LEU A 578 21.48 -6.94 -18.04
C LEU A 578 20.71 -7.95 -18.88
N GLU A 579 20.73 -9.21 -18.45
CA GLU A 579 19.84 -10.26 -18.94
C GLU A 579 18.80 -10.63 -17.87
N PRO A 580 17.62 -11.18 -18.25
CA PRO A 580 16.62 -11.64 -17.28
C PRO A 580 17.17 -12.63 -16.25
N LYS A 581 18.12 -13.49 -16.65
CA LYS A 581 18.78 -14.46 -15.76
C LYS A 581 19.57 -13.77 -14.65
N ASP A 582 20.11 -12.58 -14.89
CA ASP A 582 20.92 -11.85 -13.90
C ASP A 582 20.07 -11.37 -12.72
N TYR A 583 18.79 -11.04 -12.94
CA TYR A 583 17.84 -10.74 -11.86
C TYR A 583 17.61 -11.97 -10.99
N LEU A 584 17.35 -13.14 -11.59
CA LEU A 584 17.10 -14.38 -10.84
C LEU A 584 18.30 -14.80 -9.98
N ARG A 585 19.53 -14.54 -10.46
CA ARG A 585 20.78 -14.89 -9.77
C ARG A 585 20.87 -14.31 -8.36
N VAL A 586 20.40 -13.08 -8.14
CA VAL A 586 20.39 -12.41 -6.83
C VAL A 586 18.98 -12.35 -6.25
N GLY A 587 17.98 -12.20 -7.11
CA GLY A 587 16.59 -12.01 -6.76
C GLY A 587 16.00 -13.18 -5.99
N ILE A 588 16.25 -14.43 -6.40
CA ILE A 588 15.71 -15.60 -5.69
C ILE A 588 16.27 -15.68 -4.25
N PRO A 589 17.59 -15.65 -4.01
CA PRO A 589 18.12 -15.59 -2.65
C PRO A 589 17.60 -14.39 -1.86
N MET A 590 17.54 -13.22 -2.50
CA MET A 590 17.06 -12.00 -1.85
C MET A 590 15.59 -12.11 -1.44
N TRP A 591 14.75 -12.75 -2.26
CA TRP A 591 13.34 -12.97 -2.00
C TRP A 591 13.10 -13.82 -0.75
N PHE A 592 13.85 -14.92 -0.59
CA PHE A 592 13.76 -15.75 0.61
C PHE A 592 14.29 -15.00 1.84
N MET A 593 15.45 -14.35 1.73
CA MET A 593 16.03 -13.58 2.85
C MET A 593 15.13 -12.41 3.28
N ALA A 594 14.47 -11.76 2.32
CA ALA A 594 13.52 -10.67 2.58
C ALA A 594 12.27 -11.14 3.32
N ASN A 595 11.72 -12.31 2.97
CA ASN A 595 10.61 -12.90 3.69
C ASN A 595 11.01 -13.33 5.11
N ILE A 596 12.19 -13.95 5.26
CA ILE A 596 12.72 -14.33 6.58
C ILE A 596 12.92 -13.09 7.46
N ALA A 597 13.55 -12.04 6.92
CA ALA A 597 13.75 -10.78 7.64
C ALA A 597 12.42 -10.14 8.08
N LEU A 598 11.40 -10.18 7.22
CA LEU A 598 10.06 -9.67 7.54
C LEU A 598 9.42 -10.45 8.70
N LEU A 599 9.50 -11.79 8.67
CA LEU A 599 8.98 -12.63 9.74
C LEU A 599 9.72 -12.42 11.06
N LEU A 600 11.05 -12.31 11.02
CA LEU A 600 11.87 -12.04 12.21
C LEU A 600 11.55 -10.67 12.81
N ILE A 601 11.39 -9.64 11.98
CA ILE A 601 11.00 -8.31 12.46
C ILE A 601 9.61 -8.34 13.07
N THR A 602 8.67 -9.05 12.45
CA THR A 602 7.32 -9.20 12.98
C THR A 602 7.34 -9.89 14.34
N GLY A 603 8.00 -11.04 14.44
CA GLY A 603 8.02 -11.87 15.64
C GLY A 603 8.87 -11.33 16.79
N VAL A 604 9.89 -10.52 16.50
CA VAL A 604 10.80 -9.97 17.52
C VAL A 604 10.52 -8.48 17.75
N TYR A 605 10.77 -7.63 16.75
CA TYR A 605 10.72 -6.19 16.95
C TYR A 605 9.29 -5.65 17.07
N TRP A 606 8.39 -6.05 16.17
CA TRP A 606 7.01 -5.57 16.19
C TRP A 606 6.23 -6.16 17.36
N ALA A 607 6.34 -7.47 17.60
CA ALA A 607 5.71 -8.12 18.75
C ALA A 607 6.15 -7.50 20.09
N PHE A 608 7.45 -7.25 20.28
CA PHE A 608 7.96 -6.60 21.50
C PHE A 608 7.48 -5.15 21.64
N ARG A 609 7.47 -4.39 20.54
CA ARG A 609 7.02 -2.99 20.54
C ARG A 609 5.51 -2.85 20.76
N GLY A 610 4.73 -3.86 20.40
CA GLY A 610 3.27 -3.80 20.34
C GLY A 610 2.76 -2.77 19.33
N PHE A 611 1.47 -2.43 19.37
CA PHE A 611 0.91 -1.38 18.53
C PHE A 611 -0.19 -0.60 19.26
N GLY A 612 0.08 0.64 19.71
CA GLY A 612 -0.94 1.56 20.21
C GLY A 612 -1.80 1.01 21.36
N GLY A 613 -1.24 0.17 22.24
CA GLY A 613 -1.94 -0.48 23.35
C GLY A 613 -2.87 -1.63 22.94
N LEU A 614 -2.81 -2.10 21.70
CA LEU A 614 -3.53 -3.30 21.26
C LEU A 614 -2.94 -4.55 21.89
N PRO A 615 -3.77 -5.56 22.20
CA PRO A 615 -3.28 -6.86 22.64
C PRO A 615 -2.42 -7.50 21.54
N GLY A 616 -1.39 -8.24 21.96
CA GLY A 616 -0.64 -9.13 21.09
C GLY A 616 -1.55 -10.22 20.51
N PHE A 617 -1.09 -10.85 19.43
CA PHE A 617 -1.80 -11.91 18.71
C PHE A 617 -1.12 -13.27 18.90
#